data_AF-A0A0Q7U3C8-F1
#
_entry.id   AF-A0A0Q7U3C8-F1
#
_cell.length_a   1.000
_cell.length_b   1.000
_cell.length_c   1.000
_cell.angle_alpha   90.00
_cell.angle_beta   90.00
_cell.angle_gamma   90.00
#
_symmetry.space_group_name_H-M   'P 1'
#
loop_
_entity.id
_entity.type
_entity.pdbx_description
1 polymer ?
#
loop_
_entity_poly.entity_id
_entity_poly.type
_entity_poly.pdbx_seq_one_letter_code
_entity_poly.pdbx_strand_id
1 'polypeptide(L)' 'MATPAPRSLTCAQCGAAFTCSGDAACWCAAEPYRLPMPDGEAAGDCLCPACLRDKAGQSARQTAAGCHRTVT' A
#
# COMPACT_ATOMS: atom_id res chain seq x y z
N MET A 1 -18.57 -17.54 -4.93
CA MET A 1 -17.32 -16.77 -4.82
C MET A 1 -17.23 -16.32 -3.38
N ALA A 2 -16.26 -16.79 -2.59
CA ALA A 2 -16.17 -16.46 -1.17
C ALA A 2 -15.46 -15.11 -1.01
N THR A 3 -16.17 -14.10 -0.50
CA THR A 3 -15.52 -12.87 -0.05
C THR A 3 -14.56 -13.25 1.08
N PRO A 4 -13.26 -12.92 1.00
CA PRO A 4 -12.35 -13.15 2.10
C PRO A 4 -12.90 -12.50 3.38
N ALA A 5 -12.91 -13.25 4.48
CA ALA A 5 -13.30 -12.69 5.76
C ALA A 5 -12.27 -11.62 6.17
N PRO A 6 -12.70 -10.53 6.83
CA PRO A 6 -11.78 -9.56 7.40
C PRO A 6 -10.76 -10.24 8.30
N ARG A 7 -9.48 -10.11 7.94
CA ARG A 7 -8.34 -10.66 8.68
C ARG A 7 -7.62 -9.53 9.40
N SER A 8 -7.24 -9.78 10.64
CA SER A 8 -6.34 -8.89 11.38
C SER A 8 -4.91 -9.09 10.86
N LEU A 9 -4.29 -8.01 10.41
CA LEU A 9 -2.93 -7.94 9.92
C LEU A 9 -2.10 -6.99 10.78
N THR A 10 -0.79 -7.16 10.71
CA THR A 10 0.19 -6.28 11.35
C THR A 10 0.87 -5.44 10.28
N CYS A 11 0.92 -4.12 10.48
CA CYS A 11 1.51 -3.20 9.51
C CYS A 11 3.01 -3.47 9.39
N ALA A 12 3.52 -3.71 8.18
CA ALA A 12 4.95 -3.93 7.98
C ALA A 12 5.82 -2.70 8.26
N GLN A 13 5.24 -1.49 8.22
CA GLN A 13 5.98 -0.25 8.49
C GLN A 13 6.06 0.08 9.99
N CYS A 14 4.96 -0.10 10.74
CA CYS A 14 4.87 0.37 12.12
C CYS A 14 4.48 -0.69 13.15
N GLY A 15 4.15 -1.91 12.74
CA GLY A 15 3.74 -2.99 13.64
C GLY A 15 2.32 -2.85 14.19
N ALA A 16 1.54 -1.85 13.78
CA ALA A 16 0.17 -1.68 14.27
C ALA A 16 -0.76 -2.78 13.74
N ALA A 17 -1.63 -3.31 14.60
CA ALA A 17 -2.69 -4.21 14.19
C ALA A 17 -3.81 -3.44 13.47
N PHE A 18 -4.29 -3.97 12.34
CA PHE A 18 -5.38 -3.40 11.56
C PHE A 18 -6.14 -4.51 10.82
N THR A 19 -7.35 -4.24 10.38
CA THR A 19 -8.17 -5.21 9.66
C THR A 19 -8.02 -5.01 8.15
N CYS A 20 -7.84 -6.10 7.39
CA CYS A 20 -7.88 -6.10 5.93
C CYS A 20 -8.95 -7.09 5.47
N SER A 21 -9.95 -6.61 4.74
CA SER A 21 -10.98 -7.49 4.18
C SER A 21 -10.55 -8.18 2.89
N GLY A 22 -9.48 -7.70 2.22
CA GLY A 22 -8.93 -8.33 1.02
C GLY A 22 -9.84 -8.27 -0.21
N ASP A 23 -11.00 -7.64 -0.09
CA ASP A 23 -11.97 -7.40 -1.15
C ASP A 23 -12.18 -5.89 -1.38
N ALA A 24 -13.11 -5.54 -2.28
CA ALA A 24 -13.44 -4.16 -2.59
C ALA A 24 -14.04 -3.38 -1.40
N ALA A 25 -14.58 -4.06 -0.39
CA ALA A 25 -15.04 -3.45 0.86
C ALA A 25 -13.91 -3.19 1.87
N CYS A 26 -12.67 -3.59 1.58
CA CYS A 26 -11.54 -3.24 2.42
C CYS A 26 -11.35 -1.71 2.43
N TRP A 27 -11.10 -1.12 3.60
CA TRP A 27 -10.88 0.33 3.72
C TRP A 27 -9.79 0.86 2.78
N CYS A 28 -8.78 0.04 2.44
CA CYS A 28 -7.71 0.43 1.53
C CYS A 28 -8.21 0.61 0.07
N ALA A 29 -9.35 0.01 -0.28
CA ALA A 29 -10.02 0.20 -1.56
C ALA A 29 -10.80 1.54 -1.62
N ALA A 30 -11.12 2.16 -0.48
CA ALA A 30 -11.71 3.50 -0.46
C ALA A 30 -10.66 4.62 -0.55
N GLU A 31 -9.39 4.31 -0.26
CA GLU A 31 -8.32 5.33 -0.28
C GLU A 31 -7.97 5.74 -1.73
N PRO A 32 -7.61 7.01 -1.96
CA PRO A 32 -7.26 7.51 -3.30
C PRO A 32 -5.91 6.96 -3.79
N TYR A 33 -5.05 6.56 -2.86
CA TYR A 33 -3.75 6.00 -3.18
C TYR A 33 -3.79 4.48 -3.13
N ARG A 34 -3.49 3.88 -4.28
CA ARG A 34 -3.20 2.46 -4.40
C ARG A 34 -1.70 2.29 -4.38
N LEU A 35 -1.22 1.31 -3.60
CA LEU A 35 0.18 0.90 -3.65
C LEU A 35 0.53 0.61 -5.12
N PRO A 36 1.57 1.27 -5.68
CA PRO A 36 2.04 0.92 -7.00
C PRO A 36 2.49 -0.52 -6.96
N MET A 37 1.99 -1.35 -7.88
CA MET A 37 2.48 -2.70 -8.06
C MET A 37 3.95 -2.60 -8.50
N PRO A 38 4.94 -3.05 -7.69
CA PRO A 38 6.32 -2.99 -8.14
C PRO A 38 6.54 -3.97 -9.30
N ASP A 39 7.41 -3.58 -10.23
CA ASP A 39 7.76 -4.33 -11.44
C ASP A 39 8.57 -5.63 -11.17
N GLY A 40 8.85 -5.94 -9.90
CA GLY A 40 9.41 -7.21 -9.46
C GLY A 40 8.78 -7.65 -8.14
N GLU A 41 8.48 -8.96 -8.06
CA GLU A 41 8.10 -9.91 -6.99
C GLU A 41 7.81 -9.47 -5.52
N ALA A 42 7.97 -8.21 -5.13
CA ALA A 42 7.50 -7.68 -3.87
C ALA A 42 5.99 -7.39 -3.96
N ALA A 43 5.16 -8.41 -3.77
CA ALA A 43 3.76 -8.18 -3.44
C ALA A 43 3.73 -7.25 -2.22
N GLY A 44 3.33 -5.98 -2.43
CA GLY A 44 3.54 -4.91 -1.46
C GLY A 44 2.98 -5.26 -0.08
N ASP A 45 3.79 -5.06 0.96
CA ASP A 45 3.39 -5.33 2.33
C ASP A 45 2.12 -4.56 2.72
N CYS A 46 1.19 -5.22 3.40
CA CYS A 46 -0.03 -4.58 3.85
C CYS A 46 0.28 -3.51 4.91
N LEU A 47 -0.20 -2.29 4.68
CA LEU A 47 0.00 -1.14 5.57
C LEU A 47 -1.30 -0.77 6.28
N CYS A 48 -1.18 -0.22 7.49
CA CYS A 48 -2.33 0.37 8.18
C CYS A 48 -2.74 1.72 7.52
N PRO A 49 -3.94 2.25 7.83
CA PRO A 49 -4.45 3.47 7.20
C PRO A 49 -3.53 4.68 7.33
N ALA A 50 -2.87 4.85 8.47
CA ALA A 50 -1.93 5.95 8.69
C ALA A 50 -0.69 5.84 7.79
N CYS A 51 -0.07 4.66 7.76
CA CYS A 51 1.11 4.42 6.93
C CYS A 51 0.79 4.45 5.43
N LEU A 52 -0.39 3.97 5.01
CA LEU A 52 -0.81 4.03 3.61
C LEU A 52 -0.98 5.48 3.14
N ARG A 53 -1.58 6.34 3.97
CA ARG A 53 -1.75 7.78 3.68
C ARG A 53 -0.43 8.55 3.68
N ASP A 54 0.49 8.20 4.56
CA ASP A 54 1.84 8.78 4.56
C ASP A 54 2.57 8.45 3.25
N LYS A 55 2.53 7.17 2.84
CA LYS A 55 3.08 6.74 1.54
C LYS A 55 2.37 7.39 0.36
N ALA A 56 1.07 7.64 0.43
CA ALA A 56 0.35 8.38 -0.61
C ALA A 56 0.95 9.76 -0.86
N GLY A 57 1.25 10.51 0.20
CA GLY A 57 1.91 11.81 0.12
C GLY A 57 3.33 11.72 -0.45
N GLN A 58 4.07 10.66 -0.11
CA GLN A 58 5.45 10.45 -0.58
C GLN A 58 5.51 9.96 -2.03
N SER A 59 4.56 9.14 -2.49
CA SER A 59 4.57 8.60 -3.85
C SER A 59 4.15 9.58 -4.91
N ALA A 60 3.28 10.55 -4.60
CA ALA A 60 3.05 11.70 -5.48
C ALA A 60 4.36 12.46 -5.80
N ARG A 61 5.34 12.38 -4.90
CA ARG A 61 6.67 12.97 -5.06
C ARG A 61 7.69 12.00 -5.70
N GLN A 62 7.53 10.69 -5.51
CA GLN A 62 8.41 9.66 -6.09
C GLN A 62 8.10 9.36 -7.56
N THR A 63 6.86 9.51 -8.03
CA THR A 63 6.55 9.41 -9.48
C THR A 63 7.24 10.51 -10.29
N ALA A 64 7.61 11.63 -9.66
CA ALA A 64 8.51 12.64 -10.24
C ALA A 64 10.00 12.32 -10.07
N ALA A 65 10.37 11.47 -9.11
CA ALA A 65 11.74 10.98 -8.90
C ALA A 65 12.11 9.80 -9.82
N GLY A 66 11.17 9.40 -10.70
CA GLY A 66 11.41 8.54 -11.86
C GLY A 66 12.28 9.18 -12.95
N CYS A 67 12.84 10.37 -12.75
CA CYS A 67 14.11 10.72 -13.39
C CYS A 67 15.25 10.14 -12.53
N HIS A 68 15.30 8.80 -12.48
CA HIS A 68 16.48 8.06 -12.07
C HIS A 68 17.56 8.37 -13.11
N ARG A 69 18.23 9.51 -12.90
CA ARG A 69 19.43 9.95 -13.58
C ARG A 69 20.47 8.84 -13.49
N THR A 70 20.52 7.99 -14.49
CA THR A 70 21.75 7.32 -14.93
C THR A 70 22.59 8.39 -15.64
N VAL A 71 23.20 9.28 -14.86
CA VAL A 71 24.28 10.15 -15.35
C VAL A 71 25.60 9.54 -14.89
N THR A 72 26.18 8.84 -15.86
CA THR A 72 27.59 8.43 -16.03
C THR A 72 28.13 7.29 -15.18
#